data_AF-A0A940CCT4-F1
#
_entry.id   AF-A0A940CCT4-F1
#
_cell.length_a   1.000
_cell.length_b   1.000
_cell.length_c   1.000
_cell.angle_alpha   90.00
_cell.angle_beta   90.00
_cell.angle_gamma   90.00
#
_symmetry.space_group_name_H-M   'P 1'
#
loop_
_entity.id
_entity.type
_entity.pdbx_description
1 polymer ?
#
loop_
_entity_poly.entity_id
_entity_poly.type
_entity_poly.pdbx_seq_one_letter_code
_entity_poly.pdbx_strand_id
1 'polypeptide(L)'
;MSLSDIFKNNNMKSTQFHSFQQVNKATNDPKNNPNYFVDASSISQDERPYYKPDSYYTYYSYPGTMVATRVVPFDERKMSIYPSARGLYVAEIMLLEYCNSGKYPKPKEGYPAFWWFKYGIRDVGRALQSLHQRGFIQWGTKYSALKGLKHEELKQILSESGLSTMGKKAELIDRIKNNISEQVLSIPNYTQKYELTEIGKQELEDNGYIPYMHNHRHLTNEDNRFGDTFTVWDINRLFPDGNAINWRSVVGSIELERFGVNMANADSINTNSSLRESNNVSYSKEGIRRYLSEKRNEIYNGINTPGNGFEEEFKGLDYKSIGNDKDALVMFYISIGKRFDAPALYRETKKILRKYNMLEEELLVIDAEMRYVNNCNKTDLLQRKNEIYKMITEKKEI
;
A
#
# COMPACT_ATOMS: atom_id res chain seq x y z
N MET A 1 6.80 17.98 -32.66
CA MET A 1 7.77 17.75 -31.58
C MET A 1 7.87 16.26 -31.32
N SER A 2 9.08 15.71 -31.37
CA SER A 2 9.42 14.35 -30.93
C SER A 2 9.46 14.29 -29.39
N LEU A 3 9.46 13.09 -28.79
CA LEU A 3 9.74 12.92 -27.36
C LEU A 3 11.03 13.61 -26.92
N SER A 4 12.01 13.72 -27.82
CA SER A 4 13.26 14.42 -27.54
C SER A 4 13.11 15.93 -27.35
N ASP A 5 12.00 16.53 -27.81
CA ASP A 5 11.73 17.96 -27.67
C ASP A 5 11.09 18.31 -26.32
N ILE A 6 10.39 17.34 -25.70
CA ILE A 6 9.81 17.48 -24.35
C ILE A 6 10.93 17.65 -23.30
N PHE A 7 12.06 16.96 -23.46
CA PHE A 7 13.14 16.89 -22.46
C PHE A 7 14.27 17.92 -22.64
N LYS A 8 14.04 19.01 -23.40
CA LYS A 8 15.09 20.00 -23.75
C LYS A 8 14.83 21.44 -23.27
N ASN A 9 13.64 21.78 -22.77
CA ASN A 9 13.31 23.18 -22.45
C ASN A 9 13.57 23.56 -20.99
N ASN A 10 14.50 24.50 -20.77
CA ASN A 10 14.87 25.12 -19.49
C ASN A 10 14.14 26.46 -19.29
N ASN A 11 13.28 26.59 -18.29
CA ASN A 11 13.12 27.81 -17.45
C ASN A 11 11.92 27.73 -16.48
N MET A 12 12.18 27.83 -15.16
CA MET A 12 11.60 28.80 -14.20
C MET A 12 11.78 28.37 -12.73
N LYS A 13 11.78 29.37 -11.83
CA LYS A 13 12.24 29.34 -10.42
C LYS A 13 11.10 29.09 -9.42
N SER A 14 11.42 28.46 -8.29
CA SER A 14 10.53 28.19 -7.16
C SER A 14 10.48 29.32 -6.13
N THR A 15 9.39 29.42 -5.37
CA THR A 15 9.20 30.39 -4.27
C THR A 15 8.76 29.66 -2.99
N GLN A 16 9.36 30.04 -1.85
CA GLN A 16 9.15 29.47 -0.51
C GLN A 16 7.95 30.09 0.22
N PHE A 17 7.32 29.30 1.10
CA PHE A 17 6.31 29.74 2.07
C PHE A 17 6.87 29.81 3.50
N HIS A 18 6.38 30.77 4.29
CA HIS A 18 6.68 30.97 5.71
C HIS A 18 5.51 30.54 6.60
N SER A 19 5.84 30.08 7.81
CA SER A 19 4.93 29.53 8.83
C SER A 19 4.46 30.59 9.83
N PHE A 20 3.29 30.37 10.42
CA PHE A 20 2.80 31.06 11.61
C PHE A 20 2.17 30.07 12.60
N GLN A 21 2.48 30.24 13.89
CA GLN A 21 1.93 29.48 15.02
C GLN A 21 0.77 30.22 15.67
N GLN A 22 -0.19 29.49 16.23
CA GLN A 22 -0.96 29.96 17.39
C GLN A 22 -1.56 28.83 18.25
N VAL A 23 -1.92 29.23 19.47
CA VAL A 23 -1.99 28.51 20.75
C VAL A 23 -3.42 28.06 21.07
N ASN A 24 -3.59 26.87 21.69
CA ASN A 24 -4.88 26.39 22.20
C ASN A 24 -4.96 26.44 23.75
N LYS A 25 -6.12 26.84 24.27
CA LYS A 25 -6.53 26.83 25.69
C LYS A 25 -7.12 25.47 26.08
N ALA A 26 -6.80 25.02 27.29
CA ALA A 26 -7.14 23.69 27.82
C ALA A 26 -8.47 23.63 28.60
N THR A 27 -9.11 22.46 28.53
CA THR A 27 -10.18 21.98 29.42
C THR A 27 -9.67 20.77 30.22
N ASN A 28 -10.01 20.66 31.51
CA ASN A 28 -9.48 19.69 32.50
C ASN A 28 -9.98 18.23 32.38
N ASP A 29 -10.13 17.69 31.16
CA ASP A 29 -10.27 16.23 30.96
C ASP A 29 -8.86 15.66 30.64
N PRO A 30 -8.38 14.61 31.34
CA PRO A 30 -7.12 13.94 30.99
C PRO A 30 -7.03 13.55 29.51
N LYS A 31 -8.15 13.19 28.86
CA LYS A 31 -8.21 12.86 27.43
C LYS A 31 -8.07 14.08 26.51
N ASN A 32 -8.31 15.28 27.03
CA ASN A 32 -8.16 16.56 26.32
C ASN A 32 -6.80 17.20 26.60
N ASN A 33 -5.94 16.56 27.40
CA ASN A 33 -4.59 17.04 27.68
C ASN A 33 -3.58 16.33 26.75
N PRO A 34 -2.84 17.08 25.90
CA PRO A 34 -1.87 16.49 24.97
C PRO A 34 -0.69 15.78 25.66
N ASN A 35 -0.48 16.01 26.97
CA ASN A 35 0.61 15.42 27.74
C ASN A 35 0.21 14.13 28.50
N TYR A 36 -1.05 13.72 28.44
CA TYR A 36 -1.51 12.47 29.05
C TYR A 36 -1.37 11.29 28.08
N PHE A 37 -1.04 10.13 28.65
CA PHE A 37 -0.86 8.88 27.92
C PHE A 37 -1.74 7.76 28.48
N VAL A 38 -1.95 6.72 27.67
CA VAL A 38 -2.68 5.51 28.07
C VAL A 38 -1.69 4.45 28.54
N ASP A 39 -1.79 4.09 29.81
CA ASP A 39 -0.91 3.11 30.43
C ASP A 39 -1.15 1.67 29.92
N ALA A 40 -0.22 0.76 30.27
CA ALA A 40 -0.31 -0.65 29.93
C ALA A 40 -1.12 -1.48 30.95
N SER A 41 -2.03 -0.87 31.73
CA SER A 41 -2.78 -1.57 32.79
C SER A 41 -3.65 -2.71 32.25
N SER A 42 -4.20 -2.56 31.04
CA SER A 42 -5.01 -3.61 30.41
C SER A 42 -4.18 -4.73 29.76
N ILE A 43 -2.88 -4.50 29.53
CA ILE A 43 -2.02 -5.37 28.73
C ILE A 43 -1.32 -6.39 29.63
N SER A 44 -1.47 -7.67 29.28
CA SER A 44 -0.82 -8.78 29.99
C SER A 44 0.70 -8.65 29.97
N GLN A 45 1.35 -9.16 31.01
CA GLN A 45 2.81 -8.98 31.17
C GLN A 45 3.61 -9.58 30.01
N ASP A 46 3.15 -10.69 29.44
CA ASP A 46 3.79 -11.39 28.32
C ASP A 46 3.61 -10.69 26.96
N GLU A 47 2.68 -9.73 26.88
CA GLU A 47 2.41 -8.91 25.69
C GLU A 47 3.24 -7.62 25.69
N ARG A 48 3.57 -7.07 26.88
CA ARG A 48 4.27 -5.77 27.04
C ARG A 48 5.55 -5.61 26.22
N PRO A 49 6.42 -6.62 26.03
CA PRO A 49 7.63 -6.48 25.21
C PRO A 49 7.38 -6.09 23.75
N TYR A 50 6.15 -6.27 23.24
CA TYR A 50 5.76 -5.95 21.87
C TYR A 50 5.14 -4.55 21.72
N TYR A 51 5.12 -3.75 22.78
CA TYR A 51 4.62 -2.37 22.80
C TYR A 51 5.75 -1.38 23.06
N LYS A 52 5.54 -0.12 22.68
CA LYS A 52 6.42 0.99 23.11
C LYS A 52 6.15 1.34 24.58
N PRO A 53 7.02 2.13 25.23
CA PRO A 53 6.76 2.64 26.58
C PRO A 53 5.45 3.45 26.63
N ASP A 54 4.78 3.49 27.78
CA ASP A 54 3.45 4.12 27.91
C ASP A 54 3.42 5.58 27.47
N SER A 55 4.49 6.34 27.74
CA SER A 55 4.66 7.73 27.29
C SER A 55 4.57 7.93 25.77
N TYR A 56 4.68 6.86 24.99
CA TYR A 56 4.47 6.89 23.54
C TYR A 56 2.98 6.97 23.16
N TYR A 57 2.07 6.41 23.95
CA TYR A 57 0.65 6.27 23.61
C TYR A 57 -0.18 7.45 24.12
N THR A 58 0.06 8.63 23.55
CA THR A 58 -0.63 9.89 23.87
C THR A 58 -2.04 9.96 23.26
N TYR A 59 -2.93 10.79 23.83
CA TYR A 59 -4.26 11.06 23.27
C TYR A 59 -4.28 11.95 22.02
N TYR A 60 -3.11 12.43 21.59
CA TYR A 60 -2.95 13.21 20.37
C TYR A 60 -1.80 12.64 19.55
N SER A 61 -2.00 12.49 18.24
CA SER A 61 -0.89 12.33 17.30
C SER A 61 -0.17 13.66 17.14
N TYR A 62 1.15 13.65 16.99
CA TYR A 62 1.99 14.83 16.80
C TYR A 62 1.66 16.00 17.76
N PRO A 63 1.63 15.76 19.10
CA PRO A 63 1.21 16.77 20.07
C PRO A 63 2.06 18.04 19.95
N GLY A 64 1.41 19.20 20.07
CA GLY A 64 2.07 20.51 19.94
C GLY A 64 2.28 21.00 18.51
N THR A 65 1.83 20.26 17.48
CA THR A 65 1.86 20.69 16.08
C THR A 65 0.48 21.17 15.60
N MET A 66 0.44 21.92 14.48
CA MET A 66 -0.83 22.36 13.87
C MET A 66 -1.67 21.20 13.30
N VAL A 67 -1.05 20.04 13.11
CA VAL A 67 -1.69 18.82 12.60
C VAL A 67 -2.00 17.83 13.74
N ALA A 68 -1.90 18.27 15.00
CA ALA A 68 -2.20 17.44 16.14
C ALA A 68 -3.65 16.93 16.07
N THR A 69 -3.83 15.62 16.01
CA THR A 69 -5.15 15.00 15.88
C THR A 69 -5.44 14.19 17.13
N ARG A 70 -6.62 14.42 17.73
CA ARG A 70 -7.07 13.63 18.88
C ARG A 70 -7.25 12.18 18.44
N VAL A 71 -6.65 11.25 19.18
CA VAL A 71 -6.90 9.82 19.04
C VAL A 71 -8.29 9.54 19.58
N VAL A 72 -9.15 8.90 18.77
CA VAL A 72 -10.45 8.41 19.21
C VAL A 72 -10.28 6.96 19.67
N PRO A 73 -10.36 6.66 20.98
CA PRO A 73 -10.25 5.30 21.50
C PRO A 73 -11.29 4.38 20.85
N PHE A 74 -10.96 3.10 20.72
CA PHE A 74 -11.80 2.16 19.97
C PHE A 74 -13.23 2.09 20.51
N ASP A 75 -13.42 2.07 21.83
CA ASP A 75 -14.76 2.02 22.43
C ASP A 75 -15.56 3.31 22.25
N GLU A 76 -14.89 4.47 22.21
CA GLU A 76 -15.54 5.73 21.83
C GLU A 76 -15.93 5.70 20.35
N ARG A 77 -15.05 5.17 19.49
CA ARG A 77 -15.29 5.11 18.05
C ARG A 77 -16.51 4.25 17.70
N LYS A 78 -16.75 3.14 18.42
CA LYS A 78 -17.94 2.28 18.27
C LYS A 78 -19.27 3.03 18.40
N MET A 79 -19.29 4.21 19.01
CA MET A 79 -20.50 5.03 19.14
C MET A 79 -20.90 5.74 17.84
N SER A 80 -19.97 5.85 16.88
CA SER A 80 -20.17 6.63 15.63
C SER A 80 -19.94 5.82 14.35
N ILE A 81 -19.75 4.50 14.46
CA ILE A 81 -19.51 3.60 13.33
C ILE A 81 -20.38 2.35 13.46
N TYR A 82 -20.59 1.66 12.34
CA TYR A 82 -21.42 0.46 12.30
C TYR A 82 -20.55 -0.80 12.30
N PRO A 83 -20.92 -1.84 13.07
CA PRO A 83 -20.30 -3.15 12.94
C PRO A 83 -20.72 -3.79 11.61
N SER A 84 -19.94 -4.77 11.16
CA SER A 84 -20.31 -5.63 10.03
C SER A 84 -21.50 -6.54 10.38
N ALA A 85 -22.03 -7.23 9.38
CA ALA A 85 -23.08 -8.24 9.55
C ALA A 85 -22.72 -9.36 10.56
N ARG A 86 -21.43 -9.66 10.76
CA ARG A 86 -20.96 -10.65 11.78
C ARG A 86 -20.46 -9.98 13.07
N GLY A 87 -20.73 -8.69 13.24
CA GLY A 87 -20.50 -7.97 14.48
C GLY A 87 -19.04 -7.58 14.74
N LEU A 88 -18.21 -7.46 13.70
CA LEU A 88 -16.85 -6.90 13.83
C LEU A 88 -16.84 -5.43 13.43
N TYR A 89 -16.08 -4.63 14.16
CA TYR A 89 -15.84 -3.25 13.77
C TYR A 89 -14.61 -3.12 12.87
N VAL A 90 -14.47 -1.97 12.21
CA VAL A 90 -13.39 -1.69 11.25
C VAL A 90 -12.00 -2.05 11.77
N ALA A 91 -11.69 -1.72 13.04
CA ALA A 91 -10.39 -2.02 13.63
C ALA A 91 -10.14 -3.52 13.85
N GLU A 92 -11.18 -4.28 14.19
CA GLU A 92 -11.13 -5.73 14.36
C GLU A 92 -10.98 -6.44 13.01
N ILE A 93 -11.68 -5.98 11.97
CA ILE A 93 -11.52 -6.52 10.60
C ILE A 93 -10.11 -6.20 10.08
N MET A 94 -9.55 -5.03 10.38
CA MET A 94 -8.17 -4.72 10.04
C MET A 94 -7.19 -5.68 10.74
N LEU A 95 -7.48 -6.13 11.98
CA LEU A 95 -6.65 -7.16 12.64
C LEU A 95 -6.70 -8.49 11.90
N LEU A 96 -7.83 -8.86 11.29
CA LEU A 96 -7.92 -10.06 10.44
C LEU A 96 -6.93 -9.98 9.27
N GLU A 97 -6.79 -8.83 8.61
CA GLU A 97 -5.79 -8.66 7.53
C GLU A 97 -4.35 -8.89 8.04
N TYR A 98 -4.03 -8.42 9.24
CA TYR A 98 -2.70 -8.64 9.82
C TYR A 98 -2.46 -10.10 10.25
N CYS A 99 -3.50 -10.81 10.70
CA CYS A 99 -3.47 -12.26 10.89
C CYS A 99 -3.28 -12.98 9.55
N ASN A 100 -4.02 -12.60 8.51
CA ASN A 100 -3.92 -13.14 7.15
C ASN A 100 -2.50 -13.00 6.57
N SER A 101 -1.83 -11.88 6.85
CA SER A 101 -0.43 -11.64 6.45
C SER A 101 0.60 -12.51 7.19
N GLY A 102 0.17 -13.32 8.17
CA GLY A 102 1.02 -14.23 8.95
C GLY A 102 1.93 -13.53 9.96
N LYS A 103 1.67 -12.26 10.27
CA LYS A 103 2.53 -11.48 11.18
C LYS A 103 2.16 -11.65 12.65
N TYR A 104 0.88 -11.89 12.94
CA TYR A 104 0.29 -11.75 14.29
C TYR A 104 0.01 -13.11 14.93
N PRO A 105 0.08 -13.22 16.27
CA PRO A 105 0.32 -12.17 17.26
C PRO A 105 1.82 -11.84 17.41
N LYS A 106 2.18 -10.93 18.31
CA LYS A 106 3.57 -10.71 18.77
C LYS A 106 4.57 -10.52 17.61
N PRO A 107 4.38 -9.51 16.75
CA PRO A 107 5.29 -9.23 15.64
C PRO A 107 6.70 -8.87 16.15
N LYS A 108 7.73 -9.27 15.40
CA LYS A 108 9.15 -9.08 15.81
C LYS A 108 9.51 -7.61 16.08
N GLU A 109 8.98 -6.70 15.26
CA GLU A 109 9.22 -5.25 15.37
C GLU A 109 8.27 -4.55 16.37
N GLY A 110 7.46 -5.32 17.10
CA GLY A 110 6.38 -4.79 17.94
C GLY A 110 5.14 -4.39 17.15
N TYR A 111 4.05 -4.13 17.87
CA TYR A 111 2.79 -3.71 17.27
C TYR A 111 2.95 -2.30 16.64
N PRO A 112 2.55 -2.12 15.37
CA PRO A 112 2.59 -0.82 14.71
C PRO A 112 1.81 0.25 15.46
N ALA A 113 2.33 1.48 15.42
CA ALA A 113 1.76 2.63 16.10
C ALA A 113 0.33 2.97 15.67
N PHE A 114 -0.02 2.68 14.41
CA PHE A 114 -1.34 3.03 13.87
C PHE A 114 -2.49 2.31 14.60
N TRP A 115 -2.26 1.19 15.30
CA TRP A 115 -3.34 0.55 16.09
C TRP A 115 -3.92 1.50 17.11
N TRP A 116 -3.06 2.23 17.81
CA TRP A 116 -3.48 3.29 18.71
C TRP A 116 -3.90 4.53 17.94
N PHE A 117 -2.99 5.14 17.18
CA PHE A 117 -3.22 6.49 16.64
C PHE A 117 -4.29 6.58 15.55
N LYS A 118 -4.58 5.49 14.82
CA LYS A 118 -5.61 5.45 13.77
C LYS A 118 -6.86 4.71 14.24
N TYR A 119 -6.69 3.53 14.84
CA TYR A 119 -7.81 2.64 15.19
C TYR A 119 -8.24 2.67 16.66
N GLY A 120 -7.50 3.35 17.54
CA GLY A 120 -7.84 3.48 18.96
C GLY A 120 -7.68 2.20 19.79
N ILE A 121 -6.99 1.17 19.27
CA ILE A 121 -6.70 -0.08 19.98
C ILE A 121 -5.37 0.06 20.72
N ARG A 122 -5.43 0.18 22.05
CA ARG A 122 -4.25 0.16 22.93
C ARG A 122 -3.74 -1.25 23.20
N ASP A 123 -4.66 -2.21 23.34
CA ASP A 123 -4.42 -3.60 23.71
C ASP A 123 -4.78 -4.52 22.56
N VAL A 124 -3.80 -4.75 21.69
CA VAL A 124 -3.96 -5.58 20.49
C VAL A 124 -4.08 -7.06 20.87
N GLY A 125 -3.38 -7.50 21.92
CA GLY A 125 -3.41 -8.87 22.41
C GLY A 125 -4.83 -9.28 22.83
N ARG A 126 -5.51 -8.44 23.63
CA ARG A 126 -6.91 -8.68 24.02
C ARG A 126 -7.86 -8.68 22.83
N ALA A 127 -7.67 -7.79 21.85
CA ALA A 127 -8.48 -7.76 20.65
C ALA A 127 -8.32 -9.06 19.83
N LEU A 128 -7.10 -9.57 19.68
CA LEU A 128 -6.83 -10.86 19.03
C LEU A 128 -7.44 -12.03 19.80
N GLN A 129 -7.38 -12.02 21.13
CA GLN A 129 -8.03 -13.04 21.97
C GLN A 129 -9.54 -13.08 21.75
N SER A 130 -10.20 -11.91 21.67
CA SER A 130 -11.62 -11.80 21.35
C SER A 130 -11.95 -12.40 19.97
N LEU A 131 -11.16 -12.05 18.94
CA LEU A 131 -11.32 -12.61 17.59
C LEU A 131 -11.17 -14.13 17.56
N HIS A 132 -10.22 -14.67 18.34
CA HIS A 132 -10.02 -16.10 18.45
C HIS A 132 -11.19 -16.80 19.14
N GLN A 133 -11.65 -16.26 20.28
CA GLN A 133 -12.80 -16.78 21.04
C GLN A 133 -14.10 -16.75 20.23
N ARG A 134 -14.27 -15.74 19.38
CA ARG A 134 -15.42 -15.60 18.48
C ARG A 134 -15.29 -16.41 17.18
N GLY A 135 -14.19 -17.13 16.99
CA GLY A 135 -13.99 -18.07 15.88
C GLY A 135 -13.61 -17.43 14.54
N PHE A 136 -13.15 -16.18 14.50
CA PHE A 136 -12.67 -15.54 13.26
C PHE A 136 -11.21 -15.91 12.92
N ILE A 137 -10.42 -16.23 13.94
CA ILE A 137 -9.02 -16.65 13.79
C ILE A 137 -8.72 -17.88 14.64
N GLN A 138 -7.73 -18.66 14.22
CA GLN A 138 -7.25 -19.83 14.93
C GLN A 138 -5.73 -19.88 14.92
N TRP A 139 -5.13 -20.65 15.83
CA TRP A 139 -3.70 -20.90 15.79
C TRP A 139 -3.33 -21.63 14.50
N GLY A 140 -2.40 -21.06 13.74
CA GLY A 140 -1.95 -21.64 12.49
C GLY A 140 -1.07 -22.86 12.70
N THR A 141 -1.11 -23.76 11.72
CA THR A 141 -0.27 -24.96 11.68
C THR A 141 1.20 -24.60 11.46
N LYS A 142 2.13 -25.49 11.84
CA LYS A 142 3.55 -25.34 11.46
C LYS A 142 3.74 -25.38 9.94
N TYR A 143 2.87 -26.11 9.24
CA TYR A 143 2.87 -26.13 7.77
C TYR A 143 2.54 -24.78 7.15
N SER A 144 1.66 -23.99 7.76
CA SER A 144 1.35 -22.63 7.32
C SER A 144 2.60 -21.73 7.36
N ALA A 145 3.50 -21.93 8.33
CA ALA A 145 4.72 -21.14 8.48
C ALA A 145 5.78 -21.40 7.41
N LEU A 146 5.75 -22.56 6.73
CA LEU A 146 6.75 -22.93 5.72
C LEU A 146 6.84 -21.92 4.55
N LYS A 147 5.72 -21.27 4.20
CA LYS A 147 5.69 -20.24 3.15
C LYS A 147 6.58 -19.04 3.47
N GLY A 148 6.70 -18.70 4.76
CA GLY A 148 7.48 -17.56 5.25
C GLY A 148 8.99 -17.83 5.38
N LEU A 149 9.42 -19.10 5.35
CA LEU A 149 10.83 -19.47 5.50
C LEU A 149 11.65 -19.12 4.25
N LYS A 150 12.93 -18.84 4.46
CA LYS A 150 13.93 -18.68 3.40
C LYS A 150 14.21 -20.04 2.75
N HIS A 151 14.71 -20.00 1.53
CA HIS A 151 15.02 -21.22 0.77
C HIS A 151 16.03 -22.13 1.50
N GLU A 152 17.05 -21.54 2.14
CA GLU A 152 18.07 -22.28 2.89
C GLU A 152 17.52 -22.90 4.20
N GLU A 153 16.60 -22.22 4.87
CA GLU A 153 15.92 -22.77 6.07
C GLU A 153 15.09 -24.01 5.72
N LEU A 154 14.42 -24.02 4.56
CA LEU A 154 13.69 -25.18 4.07
C LEU A 154 14.61 -26.35 3.73
N LYS A 155 15.78 -26.08 3.13
CA LYS A 155 16.79 -27.11 2.85
C LYS A 155 17.35 -27.70 4.13
N GLN A 156 17.55 -26.89 5.16
CA GLN A 156 18.03 -27.36 6.46
C GLN A 156 17.04 -28.38 7.06
N ILE A 157 15.74 -28.06 7.10
CA ILE A 157 14.69 -28.97 7.60
C ILE A 157 14.70 -30.31 6.84
N LEU A 158 14.82 -30.26 5.51
CA LEU A 158 14.88 -31.45 4.66
C LEU A 158 16.15 -32.27 4.92
N SER A 159 17.31 -31.61 5.04
CA SER A 159 18.60 -32.26 5.30
C SER A 159 18.63 -32.95 6.66
N GLU A 160 18.11 -32.31 7.71
CA GLU A 160 17.99 -32.88 9.05
C GLU A 160 17.08 -34.12 9.07
N SER A 161 16.14 -34.19 8.12
CA SER A 161 15.23 -35.32 7.95
C SER A 161 15.70 -36.34 6.89
N GLY A 162 16.92 -36.20 6.36
CA GLY A 162 17.48 -37.09 5.33
C GLY A 162 16.80 -37.02 3.96
N LEU A 163 16.07 -35.95 3.67
CA LEU A 163 15.33 -35.75 2.42
C LEU A 163 16.12 -34.89 1.43
N SER A 164 15.84 -35.09 0.13
CA SER A 164 16.46 -34.30 -0.94
C SER A 164 16.21 -32.80 -0.75
N THR A 165 17.25 -31.99 -0.93
CA THR A 165 17.23 -30.52 -0.82
C THR A 165 17.15 -29.81 -2.18
N MET A 166 17.06 -30.56 -3.28
CA MET A 166 16.96 -30.01 -4.63
C MET A 166 15.51 -29.62 -4.97
N GLY A 167 15.36 -28.52 -5.71
CA GLY A 167 14.09 -28.07 -6.27
C GLY A 167 13.77 -26.60 -5.99
N LYS A 168 12.65 -26.14 -6.54
CA LYS A 168 12.12 -24.81 -6.27
C LYS A 168 11.50 -24.73 -4.88
N LYS A 169 11.34 -23.52 -4.33
CA LYS A 169 10.77 -23.30 -2.99
C LYS A 169 9.45 -24.05 -2.76
N ALA A 170 8.53 -24.01 -3.73
CA ALA A 170 7.23 -24.70 -3.62
C ALA A 170 7.39 -26.23 -3.49
N GLU A 171 8.24 -26.83 -4.32
CA GLU A 171 8.53 -28.27 -4.29
C GLU A 171 9.16 -28.70 -2.96
N LEU A 172 10.04 -27.86 -2.38
CA LEU A 172 10.61 -28.13 -1.05
C LEU A 172 9.53 -28.12 0.04
N ILE A 173 8.60 -27.17 -0.01
CA ILE A 173 7.48 -27.07 0.93
C ILE A 173 6.58 -28.29 0.81
N ASP A 174 6.21 -28.70 -0.40
CA ASP A 174 5.36 -29.87 -0.63
C ASP A 174 6.05 -31.15 -0.15
N ARG A 175 7.36 -31.27 -0.37
CA ARG A 175 8.15 -32.39 0.14
C ARG A 175 8.14 -32.46 1.66
N ILE A 176 8.31 -31.33 2.35
CA ILE A 176 8.22 -31.27 3.82
C ILE A 176 6.84 -31.73 4.28
N LYS A 177 5.77 -31.19 3.70
CA LYS A 177 4.39 -31.54 4.10
C LYS A 177 4.05 -33.02 3.88
N ASN A 178 4.53 -33.61 2.79
CA ASN A 178 4.20 -34.98 2.42
C ASN A 178 5.03 -36.03 3.17
N ASN A 179 6.19 -35.67 3.73
CA ASN A 179 7.13 -36.63 4.33
C ASN A 179 7.41 -36.39 5.81
N ILE A 180 7.12 -35.19 6.35
CA ILE A 180 7.39 -34.82 7.74
C ILE A 180 6.06 -34.49 8.41
N SER A 181 5.69 -35.23 9.46
CA SER A 181 4.47 -34.95 10.22
C SER A 181 4.62 -33.64 11.02
N GLU A 182 3.52 -32.93 11.22
CA GLU A 182 3.54 -31.62 11.88
C GLU A 182 4.09 -31.69 13.32
N GLN A 183 3.83 -32.80 14.00
CA GLN A 183 4.25 -33.01 15.39
C GLN A 183 5.78 -32.99 15.51
N VAL A 184 6.49 -33.64 14.58
CA VAL A 184 7.96 -33.75 14.59
C VAL A 184 8.65 -32.61 13.82
N LEU A 185 7.90 -31.84 13.02
CA LEU A 185 8.45 -30.72 12.26
C LEU A 185 9.06 -29.67 13.21
N SER A 186 10.39 -29.50 13.11
CA SER A 186 11.15 -28.48 13.82
C SER A 186 11.39 -27.29 12.89
N ILE A 187 11.01 -26.09 13.34
CA ILE A 187 11.24 -24.84 12.60
C ILE A 187 12.08 -23.92 13.50
N PRO A 188 13.28 -23.48 13.04
CA PRO A 188 14.11 -22.57 13.81
C PRO A 188 13.38 -21.28 14.18
N ASN A 189 13.46 -20.86 15.44
CA ASN A 189 12.80 -19.65 15.97
C ASN A 189 11.29 -19.60 15.69
N TYR A 190 10.63 -20.76 15.67
CA TYR A 190 9.20 -20.83 15.42
C TYR A 190 8.42 -20.06 16.50
N THR A 191 7.56 -19.16 16.03
CA THR A 191 6.53 -18.52 16.84
C THR A 191 5.22 -18.78 16.13
N GLN A 192 4.29 -19.44 16.81
CA GLN A 192 2.98 -19.73 16.23
C GLN A 192 2.23 -18.42 15.95
N LYS A 193 1.60 -18.36 14.77
CA LYS A 193 0.86 -17.20 14.27
C LYS A 193 -0.60 -17.57 14.09
N TYR A 194 -1.48 -16.58 14.14
CA TYR A 194 -2.88 -16.77 13.80
C TYR A 194 -3.05 -16.93 12.29
N GLU A 195 -4.01 -17.75 11.90
CA GLU A 195 -4.55 -17.83 10.56
C GLU A 195 -6.06 -17.60 10.59
N LEU A 196 -6.63 -17.18 9.46
CA LEU A 196 -8.07 -16.98 9.35
C LEU A 196 -8.81 -18.31 9.33
N THR A 197 -9.91 -18.40 10.09
CA THR A 197 -10.92 -19.43 9.87
C THR A 197 -11.72 -19.12 8.60
N GLU A 198 -12.63 -20.00 8.19
CA GLU A 198 -13.48 -19.73 7.03
C GLU A 198 -14.37 -18.50 7.24
N ILE A 199 -14.93 -18.35 8.44
CA ILE A 199 -15.70 -17.16 8.81
C ILE A 199 -14.81 -15.90 8.78
N GLY A 200 -13.55 -16.00 9.24
CA GLY A 200 -12.60 -14.89 9.16
C GLY A 200 -12.26 -14.46 7.73
N LYS A 201 -12.09 -15.41 6.81
CA LYS A 201 -11.85 -15.11 5.39
C LYS A 201 -13.04 -14.42 4.75
N GLN A 202 -14.24 -14.96 4.98
CA GLN A 202 -15.48 -14.39 4.44
C GLN A 202 -15.72 -12.98 5.00
N GLU A 203 -15.41 -12.77 6.28
CA GLU A 203 -15.47 -11.45 6.92
C GLU A 203 -14.56 -10.42 6.28
N LEU A 204 -13.33 -10.83 5.97
CA LEU A 204 -12.37 -9.96 5.30
C LEU A 204 -12.74 -9.69 3.83
N GLU A 205 -13.35 -10.66 3.15
CA GLU A 205 -13.83 -10.51 1.77
C GLU A 205 -15.01 -9.53 1.69
N ASP A 206 -16.06 -9.77 2.49
CA ASP A 206 -17.29 -8.97 2.53
C ASP A 206 -17.02 -7.53 2.96
N ASN A 207 -15.95 -7.29 3.73
CA ASN A 207 -15.55 -5.97 4.22
C ASN A 207 -14.20 -5.51 3.67
N GLY A 208 -13.84 -5.98 2.46
CA GLY A 208 -12.55 -5.69 1.83
C GLY A 208 -12.22 -4.21 1.62
N TYR A 209 -13.20 -3.31 1.73
CA TYR A 209 -12.96 -1.86 1.71
C TYR A 209 -12.04 -1.41 2.84
N ILE A 210 -11.97 -2.14 3.96
CA ILE A 210 -11.17 -1.74 5.13
C ILE A 210 -9.67 -1.82 4.84
N PRO A 211 -9.10 -2.99 4.46
CA PRO A 211 -7.69 -3.06 4.08
C PRO A 211 -7.38 -2.25 2.81
N TYR A 212 -8.35 -2.13 1.90
CA TYR A 212 -8.26 -1.27 0.72
C TYR A 212 -8.04 0.20 1.11
N MET A 213 -8.95 0.75 1.92
CA MET A 213 -8.90 2.14 2.40
C MET A 213 -7.71 2.38 3.33
N HIS A 214 -7.21 1.37 4.05
CA HIS A 214 -6.04 1.53 4.91
C HIS A 214 -4.80 2.04 4.14
N ASN A 215 -4.64 1.59 2.89
CA ASN A 215 -3.49 1.90 2.02
C ASN A 215 -3.86 2.81 0.83
N HIS A 216 -5.08 3.34 0.79
CA HIS A 216 -5.56 4.09 -0.36
C HIS A 216 -4.79 5.41 -0.56
N ARG A 217 -4.43 5.71 -1.81
CA ARG A 217 -3.57 6.87 -2.14
C ARG A 217 -4.25 8.22 -1.89
N HIS A 218 -5.56 8.30 -2.13
CA HIS A 218 -6.37 9.49 -1.86
C HIS A 218 -6.92 9.54 -0.43
N LEU A 219 -6.43 8.68 0.49
CA LEU A 219 -6.89 8.70 1.87
C LEU A 219 -6.63 10.08 2.49
N THR A 220 -7.69 10.73 2.99
CA THR A 220 -7.57 12.01 3.70
C THR A 220 -7.43 11.81 5.20
N ASN A 221 -7.21 12.90 5.92
CA ASN A 221 -7.43 12.93 7.36
C ASN A 221 -8.93 12.95 7.69
N GLU A 222 -9.28 12.71 8.95
CA GLU A 222 -10.67 12.79 9.46
C GLU A 222 -11.15 14.25 9.66
N ASP A 223 -10.30 15.25 9.37
CA ASP A 223 -10.61 16.68 9.47
C ASP A 223 -11.14 17.22 8.14
N ASN A 224 -12.37 17.75 8.15
CA ASN A 224 -13.06 18.26 6.97
C ASN A 224 -12.80 19.75 6.67
N ARG A 225 -11.91 20.41 7.44
CA ARG A 225 -11.56 21.84 7.21
C ARG A 225 -11.05 22.15 5.82
N PHE A 226 -10.48 21.15 5.14
CA PHE A 226 -9.86 21.30 3.82
C PHE A 226 -10.66 20.63 2.69
N GLY A 227 -11.92 20.27 2.95
CA GLY A 227 -12.82 19.64 1.99
C GLY A 227 -13.39 18.32 2.49
N ASP A 228 -14.08 17.61 1.60
CA ASP A 228 -14.70 16.33 1.92
C ASP A 228 -13.67 15.29 2.31
N THR A 229 -13.96 14.56 3.38
CA THR A 229 -13.12 13.45 3.82
C THR A 229 -13.31 12.22 2.91
N PHE A 230 -12.26 11.43 2.79
CA PHE A 230 -12.24 10.14 2.13
C PHE A 230 -11.43 9.16 2.98
N THR A 231 -12.09 8.60 4.00
CA THR A 231 -11.50 7.72 5.01
C THR A 231 -12.24 6.38 5.09
N VAL A 232 -11.61 5.38 5.73
CA VAL A 232 -12.28 4.10 6.02
C VAL A 232 -13.57 4.27 6.82
N TRP A 233 -13.67 5.33 7.64
CA TRP A 233 -14.83 5.63 8.45
C TRP A 233 -15.97 6.24 7.63
N ASP A 234 -15.64 7.08 6.64
CA ASP A 234 -16.61 7.59 5.67
C ASP A 234 -17.26 6.43 4.93
N ILE A 235 -16.45 5.49 4.45
CA ILE A 235 -16.95 4.30 3.74
C ILE A 235 -17.78 3.40 4.65
N ASN A 236 -17.35 3.17 5.90
CA ASN A 236 -18.13 2.39 6.87
C ASN A 236 -19.54 2.96 7.09
N ARG A 237 -19.69 4.29 7.14
CA ARG A 237 -20.99 4.94 7.33
C ARG A 237 -21.96 4.73 6.17
N LEU A 238 -21.49 4.26 5.01
CA LEU A 238 -22.33 3.91 3.87
C LEU A 238 -23.01 2.53 4.02
N PHE A 239 -22.62 1.74 5.04
CA PHE A 239 -23.14 0.40 5.31
C PHE A 239 -23.75 0.30 6.71
N PRO A 240 -24.87 1.01 7.00
CA PRO A 240 -25.46 1.05 8.33
C PRO A 240 -26.00 -0.30 8.83
N ASP A 241 -26.32 -1.22 7.92
CA ASP A 241 -26.73 -2.60 8.20
C ASP A 241 -25.55 -3.57 8.34
N GLY A 242 -24.32 -3.08 8.17
CA GLY A 242 -23.10 -3.88 8.20
C GLY A 242 -22.88 -4.76 6.97
N ASN A 243 -23.73 -4.69 5.94
CA ASN A 243 -23.61 -5.49 4.72
C ASN A 243 -22.82 -4.72 3.66
N ALA A 244 -21.50 -4.93 3.65
CA ALA A 244 -20.58 -4.27 2.73
C ALA A 244 -20.20 -5.12 1.50
N ILE A 245 -20.92 -6.21 1.17
CA ILE A 245 -20.54 -7.14 0.08
C ILE A 245 -20.34 -6.40 -1.26
N ASN A 246 -21.13 -5.36 -1.53
CA ASN A 246 -21.04 -4.53 -2.74
C ASN A 246 -20.04 -3.37 -2.63
N TRP A 247 -19.15 -3.36 -1.64
CA TRP A 247 -18.28 -2.22 -1.35
C TRP A 247 -17.45 -1.75 -2.55
N ARG A 248 -17.01 -2.67 -3.43
CA ARG A 248 -16.23 -2.31 -4.62
C ARG A 248 -17.01 -1.42 -5.58
N SER A 249 -18.30 -1.69 -5.74
CA SER A 249 -19.17 -0.85 -6.56
C SER A 249 -19.34 0.52 -5.90
N VAL A 250 -19.60 0.56 -4.60
CA VAL A 250 -19.81 1.81 -3.85
C VAL A 250 -18.56 2.69 -3.86
N VAL A 251 -17.42 2.14 -3.45
CA VAL A 251 -16.13 2.85 -3.42
C VAL A 251 -15.70 3.23 -4.83
N GLY A 252 -15.83 2.32 -5.80
CA GLY A 252 -15.49 2.59 -7.19
C GLY A 252 -16.31 3.69 -7.85
N SER A 253 -17.60 3.83 -7.48
CA SER A 253 -18.43 4.96 -7.92
C SER A 253 -17.94 6.29 -7.33
N ILE A 254 -17.58 6.32 -6.05
CA ILE A 254 -17.03 7.51 -5.39
C ILE A 254 -15.70 7.90 -6.04
N GLU A 255 -14.84 6.94 -6.35
CA GLU A 255 -13.56 7.21 -7.02
C GLU A 255 -13.75 7.71 -8.45
N LEU A 256 -14.74 7.17 -9.18
CA LEU A 256 -15.05 7.64 -10.51
C LEU A 256 -15.55 9.09 -10.48
N GLU A 257 -16.41 9.43 -9.52
CA GLU A 257 -16.92 10.78 -9.33
C GLU A 257 -15.82 11.77 -8.91
N ARG A 258 -15.04 11.42 -7.88
CA ARG A 258 -14.05 12.33 -7.28
C ARG A 258 -12.72 12.37 -8.03
N PHE A 259 -12.30 11.24 -8.58
CA PHE A 259 -10.96 11.05 -9.15
C PHE A 259 -11.00 10.62 -10.62
N GLY A 260 -12.17 10.43 -11.23
CA GLY A 260 -12.31 10.09 -12.64
C GLY A 260 -11.87 8.67 -13.01
N VAL A 261 -11.61 7.79 -12.03
CA VAL A 261 -11.20 6.40 -12.25
C VAL A 261 -11.85 5.48 -11.23
N ASN A 262 -12.10 4.22 -11.59
CA ASN A 262 -12.66 3.22 -10.69
C ASN A 262 -11.56 2.23 -10.27
N MET A 263 -10.84 2.56 -9.19
CA MET A 263 -9.67 1.81 -8.73
C MET A 263 -10.09 0.54 -7.98
N ALA A 264 -11.14 0.62 -7.16
CA ALA A 264 -11.63 -0.49 -6.34
C ALA A 264 -12.05 -1.71 -7.18
N ASN A 265 -12.67 -1.50 -8.35
CA ASN A 265 -12.99 -2.62 -9.26
C ASN A 265 -11.78 -3.11 -10.05
N ALA A 266 -10.85 -2.23 -10.42
CA ALA A 266 -9.67 -2.64 -11.18
C ALA A 266 -8.68 -3.48 -10.34
N ASP A 267 -8.57 -3.21 -9.04
CA ASP A 267 -7.75 -4.02 -8.12
C ASP A 267 -8.19 -5.49 -8.09
N SER A 268 -9.49 -5.75 -8.20
CA SER A 268 -10.04 -7.13 -8.26
C SER A 268 -9.58 -7.89 -9.51
N ILE A 269 -9.53 -7.18 -10.66
CA ILE A 269 -9.04 -7.71 -11.94
C ILE A 269 -7.54 -7.94 -11.83
N ASN A 270 -6.82 -7.03 -11.18
CA ASN A 270 -5.40 -7.16 -10.93
C ASN A 270 -5.10 -8.27 -9.91
N THR A 271 -5.97 -8.73 -9.03
CA THR A 271 -5.67 -9.89 -8.16
C THR A 271 -5.97 -11.24 -8.81
N ASN A 272 -6.85 -11.29 -9.80
CA ASN A 272 -7.27 -12.53 -10.46
C ASN A 272 -6.53 -12.78 -11.79
N SER A 273 -5.60 -13.75 -11.79
CA SER A 273 -4.77 -14.06 -12.98
C SER A 273 -5.56 -14.43 -14.23
N SER A 274 -6.71 -15.10 -14.09
CA SER A 274 -7.61 -15.47 -15.20
C SER A 274 -8.34 -14.27 -15.82
N LEU A 275 -8.66 -13.24 -15.03
CA LEU A 275 -9.28 -12.00 -15.51
C LEU A 275 -8.25 -11.02 -16.07
N ARG A 276 -6.99 -11.09 -15.61
CA ARG A 276 -5.87 -10.32 -16.18
C ARG A 276 -5.64 -10.64 -17.66
N GLU A 277 -5.79 -11.90 -18.08
CA GLU A 277 -5.56 -12.32 -19.46
C GLU A 277 -6.67 -11.87 -20.42
N SER A 278 -7.91 -11.76 -19.93
CA SER A 278 -9.08 -11.37 -20.74
C SER A 278 -9.28 -9.86 -20.87
N ASN A 279 -8.88 -9.07 -19.86
CA ASN A 279 -9.06 -7.60 -19.86
C ASN A 279 -7.80 -6.80 -20.22
N ASN A 280 -6.67 -7.46 -20.52
CA ASN A 280 -5.49 -6.75 -21.01
C ASN A 280 -5.80 -6.22 -22.42
N VAL A 281 -6.21 -4.96 -22.51
CA VAL A 281 -6.12 -4.20 -23.76
C VAL A 281 -4.63 -4.02 -24.04
N SER A 282 -4.01 -5.07 -24.58
CA SER A 282 -2.59 -5.11 -24.87
C SER A 282 -2.37 -4.27 -26.12
N TYR A 283 -2.12 -2.98 -25.92
CA TYR A 283 -1.64 -2.12 -26.99
C TYR A 283 -0.28 -2.64 -27.47
N SER A 284 -0.07 -2.67 -28.79
CA SER A 284 1.27 -2.86 -29.32
C SER A 284 2.14 -1.64 -29.00
N LYS A 285 3.47 -1.82 -29.10
CA LYS A 285 4.46 -0.73 -29.06
C LYS A 285 4.05 0.44 -29.97
N GLU A 286 3.63 0.13 -31.19
CA GLU A 286 3.21 1.10 -32.21
C GLU A 286 1.88 1.77 -31.83
N GLY A 287 0.97 1.03 -31.18
CA GLY A 287 -0.29 1.55 -30.66
C GLY A 287 -0.06 2.63 -29.59
N ILE A 288 0.82 2.36 -28.61
CA ILE A 288 1.20 3.34 -27.59
C ILE A 288 1.86 4.57 -28.23
N ARG A 289 2.81 4.38 -29.16
CA ARG A 289 3.47 5.48 -29.87
C ARG A 289 2.49 6.36 -30.64
N ARG A 290 1.53 5.75 -31.34
CA ARG A 290 0.48 6.47 -32.07
C ARG A 290 -0.36 7.31 -31.12
N TYR A 291 -0.82 6.72 -30.02
CA TYR A 291 -1.62 7.42 -29.01
C TYR A 291 -0.88 8.63 -28.42
N LEU A 292 0.39 8.45 -28.02
CA LEU A 292 1.19 9.55 -27.49
C LEU A 292 1.43 10.66 -28.53
N SER A 293 1.56 10.29 -29.81
CA SER A 293 1.67 11.25 -30.92
C SER A 293 0.37 12.05 -31.12
N GLU A 294 -0.79 11.41 -31.01
CA GLU A 294 -2.11 12.07 -31.05
C GLU A 294 -2.27 13.03 -29.87
N LYS A 295 -1.79 12.64 -28.68
CA LYS A 295 -1.83 13.43 -27.44
C LYS A 295 -0.71 14.46 -27.31
N ARG A 296 0.13 14.66 -28.34
CA ARG A 296 1.30 15.57 -28.27
C ARG A 296 0.95 17.01 -27.86
N ASN A 297 -0.17 17.54 -28.34
CA ASN A 297 -0.59 18.91 -28.04
C ASN A 297 -1.08 19.02 -26.60
N GLU A 298 -1.78 18.00 -26.12
CA GLU A 298 -2.21 17.90 -24.72
C GLU A 298 -1.00 17.85 -23.79
N ILE A 299 -0.01 17.01 -24.11
CA ILE A 299 1.25 16.93 -23.33
C ILE A 299 1.96 18.28 -23.32
N TYR A 300 2.15 18.91 -24.49
CA TYR A 300 2.82 20.20 -24.58
C TYR A 300 2.10 21.28 -23.79
N ASN A 301 0.78 21.39 -23.93
CA ASN A 301 -0.01 22.38 -23.20
C ASN A 301 0.04 22.11 -21.69
N GLY A 302 -0.08 20.83 -21.29
CA GLY A 302 0.02 20.39 -19.90
C GLY A 302 1.35 20.77 -19.25
N ILE A 303 2.48 20.62 -19.94
CA ILE A 303 3.80 21.00 -19.42
C ILE A 303 3.86 22.49 -19.07
N ASN A 304 3.11 23.32 -19.81
CA ASN A 304 3.11 24.77 -19.65
C ASN A 304 2.04 25.28 -18.65
N THR A 305 1.23 24.41 -18.05
CA THR A 305 0.29 24.83 -16.99
C THR A 305 1.04 25.04 -15.67
N PRO A 306 0.50 25.87 -14.73
CA PRO A 306 1.08 26.04 -13.41
C PRO A 306 1.24 24.72 -12.63
N GLY A 307 2.07 24.75 -11.58
CA GLY A 307 2.35 23.60 -10.74
C GLY A 307 3.70 22.93 -11.06
N ASN A 308 4.13 22.02 -10.19
CA ASN A 308 5.44 21.37 -10.27
C ASN A 308 5.41 19.99 -10.94
N GLY A 309 4.25 19.50 -11.36
CA GLY A 309 4.05 18.15 -11.91
C GLY A 309 3.49 17.11 -10.92
N PHE A 310 3.26 17.48 -9.66
CA PHE A 310 2.70 16.57 -8.66
C PHE A 310 1.32 16.05 -9.04
N GLU A 311 0.41 16.93 -9.45
CA GLU A 311 -0.97 16.55 -9.79
C GLU A 311 -1.00 15.57 -10.97
N GLU A 312 -0.14 15.78 -11.97
CA GLU A 312 -0.04 14.88 -13.12
C GLU A 312 0.64 13.56 -12.78
N GLU A 313 1.66 13.55 -11.91
CA GLU A 313 2.18 12.28 -11.38
C GLU A 313 1.07 11.51 -10.67
N PHE A 314 0.35 12.19 -9.78
CA PHE A 314 -0.72 11.61 -8.98
C PHE A 314 -1.79 10.99 -9.88
N LYS A 315 -2.29 11.75 -10.85
CA LYS A 315 -3.30 11.28 -11.81
C LYS A 315 -2.76 10.17 -12.74
N GLY A 316 -1.49 10.21 -13.12
CA GLY A 316 -0.86 9.14 -13.89
C GLY A 316 -0.82 7.83 -13.10
N LEU A 317 -0.60 7.90 -11.78
CA LEU A 317 -0.63 6.73 -10.90
C LEU A 317 -2.05 6.18 -10.72
N ASP A 318 -3.07 7.04 -10.72
CA ASP A 318 -4.48 6.63 -10.76
C ASP A 318 -4.79 5.84 -12.03
N TYR A 319 -4.44 6.36 -13.22
CA TYR A 319 -4.63 5.63 -14.49
C TYR A 319 -3.87 4.30 -14.52
N LYS A 320 -2.64 4.29 -14.01
CA LYS A 320 -1.83 3.08 -13.91
C LYS A 320 -2.45 2.03 -13.00
N SER A 321 -3.09 2.43 -11.90
CA SER A 321 -3.73 1.49 -10.97
C SER A 321 -4.86 0.71 -11.64
N ILE A 322 -5.56 1.34 -12.60
CA ILE A 322 -6.61 0.70 -13.40
C ILE A 322 -6.11 0.02 -14.69
N GLY A 323 -4.79 -0.08 -14.89
CA GLY A 323 -4.18 -0.68 -16.09
C GLY A 323 -4.24 0.21 -17.34
N ASN A 324 -4.62 1.47 -17.22
CA ASN A 324 -4.68 2.42 -18.33
C ASN A 324 -3.31 3.07 -18.58
N ASP A 325 -2.36 2.26 -19.05
CA ASP A 325 -0.96 2.64 -19.22
C ASP A 325 -0.74 3.80 -20.21
N LYS A 326 -1.59 3.92 -21.25
CA LYS A 326 -1.45 4.98 -22.26
C LYS A 326 -1.74 6.38 -21.69
N ASP A 327 -2.79 6.50 -20.85
CA ASP A 327 -3.16 7.76 -20.21
C ASP A 327 -2.24 8.04 -19.02
N ALA A 328 -1.78 6.99 -18.33
CA ALA A 328 -0.71 7.13 -17.34
C ALA A 328 0.56 7.75 -17.95
N LEU A 329 1.00 7.28 -19.13
CA LEU A 329 2.17 7.84 -19.82
C LEU A 329 1.97 9.30 -20.24
N VAL A 330 0.77 9.70 -20.68
CA VAL A 330 0.47 11.12 -20.97
C VAL A 330 0.73 11.99 -19.74
N MET A 331 0.15 11.62 -18.60
CA MET A 331 0.29 12.39 -17.37
C MET A 331 1.73 12.35 -16.83
N PHE A 332 2.41 11.21 -16.90
CA PHE A 332 3.82 11.12 -16.53
C PHE A 332 4.72 11.97 -17.41
N TYR A 333 4.48 12.04 -18.72
CA TYR A 333 5.27 12.90 -19.60
C TYR A 333 5.05 14.38 -19.32
N ILE A 334 3.83 14.78 -18.95
CA ILE A 334 3.57 16.14 -18.47
C ILE A 334 4.36 16.41 -17.18
N SER A 335 4.25 15.52 -16.19
CA SER A 335 4.94 15.66 -14.91
C SER A 335 6.48 15.72 -15.05
N ILE A 336 7.07 14.85 -15.88
CA ILE A 336 8.51 14.87 -16.17
C ILE A 336 8.90 16.15 -16.92
N GLY A 337 8.06 16.60 -17.87
CA GLY A 337 8.29 17.85 -18.59
C GLY A 337 8.25 19.08 -17.67
N LYS A 338 7.41 19.04 -16.62
CA LYS A 338 7.40 20.02 -15.51
C LYS A 338 8.57 19.86 -14.53
N ARG A 339 9.43 18.85 -14.73
CA ARG A 339 10.65 18.57 -13.94
C ARG A 339 10.35 18.21 -12.49
N PHE A 340 9.27 17.48 -12.26
CA PHE A 340 8.92 17.06 -10.92
C PHE A 340 9.99 16.15 -10.31
N ASP A 341 10.61 16.57 -9.20
CA ASP A 341 11.67 15.81 -8.51
C ASP A 341 11.06 14.68 -7.66
N ALA A 342 10.63 13.62 -8.33
CA ALA A 342 10.06 12.43 -7.70
C ALA A 342 10.65 11.14 -8.30
N PRO A 343 11.57 10.43 -7.62
CA PRO A 343 12.13 9.17 -8.12
C PRO A 343 11.07 8.11 -8.50
N ALA A 344 9.91 8.12 -7.82
CA ALA A 344 8.81 7.20 -8.09
C ALA A 344 8.22 7.39 -9.49
N LEU A 345 8.00 8.63 -9.92
CA LEU A 345 7.52 9.00 -11.27
C LEU A 345 8.35 8.33 -12.37
N TYR A 346 9.67 8.53 -12.35
CA TYR A 346 10.58 8.00 -13.36
C TYR A 346 10.61 6.47 -13.32
N ARG A 347 10.63 5.89 -12.12
CA ARG A 347 10.59 4.43 -11.95
C ARG A 347 9.32 3.82 -12.54
N GLU A 348 8.15 4.37 -12.25
CA GLU A 348 6.89 3.85 -12.77
C GLU A 348 6.75 4.08 -14.28
N THR A 349 7.22 5.22 -14.81
CA THR A 349 7.27 5.49 -16.25
C THR A 349 8.13 4.44 -16.98
N LYS A 350 9.35 4.18 -16.49
CA LYS A 350 10.24 3.16 -17.07
C LYS A 350 9.62 1.76 -17.04
N LYS A 351 8.90 1.40 -15.97
CA LYS A 351 8.20 0.11 -15.90
C LYS A 351 7.16 -0.05 -17.02
N ILE A 352 6.36 0.98 -17.29
CA ILE A 352 5.39 0.95 -18.39
C ILE A 352 6.13 0.83 -19.73
N LEU A 353 7.15 1.65 -19.99
CA LEU A 353 7.89 1.60 -21.25
C LEU A 353 8.55 0.24 -21.51
N ARG A 354 9.08 -0.40 -20.47
CA ARG A 354 9.61 -1.77 -20.53
C ARG A 354 8.54 -2.79 -20.90
N LYS A 355 7.34 -2.69 -20.31
CA LYS A 355 6.19 -3.57 -20.62
C LYS A 355 5.90 -3.60 -22.13
N TYR A 356 6.08 -2.47 -22.82
CA TYR A 356 5.82 -2.33 -24.26
C TYR A 356 7.10 -2.33 -25.13
N ASN A 357 8.27 -2.71 -24.59
CA ASN A 357 9.55 -2.73 -25.31
C ASN A 357 9.90 -1.39 -26.01
N MET A 358 9.55 -0.28 -25.37
CA MET A 358 9.84 1.11 -25.78
C MET A 358 11.19 1.56 -25.22
N LEU A 359 12.25 0.85 -25.64
CA LEU A 359 13.60 1.02 -25.11
C LEU A 359 14.19 2.41 -25.40
N GLU A 360 13.91 2.97 -26.57
CA GLU A 360 14.38 4.31 -26.94
C GLU A 360 13.78 5.39 -26.03
N GLU A 361 12.49 5.26 -25.72
CA GLU A 361 11.78 6.14 -24.80
C GLU A 361 12.25 5.94 -23.36
N GLU A 362 12.56 4.71 -22.94
CA GLU A 362 13.11 4.42 -21.62
C GLU A 362 14.43 5.18 -21.39
N LEU A 363 15.31 5.21 -22.40
CA LEU A 363 16.56 5.97 -22.35
C LEU A 363 16.33 7.47 -22.11
N LEU A 364 15.34 8.06 -22.78
CA LEU A 364 15.00 9.47 -22.60
C LEU A 364 14.54 9.78 -21.17
N VAL A 365 13.77 8.86 -20.57
CA VAL A 365 13.31 8.99 -19.18
C VAL A 365 14.48 8.85 -18.20
N ILE A 366 15.42 7.91 -18.45
CA ILE A 366 16.64 7.79 -17.64
C ILE A 366 17.46 9.08 -17.71
N ASP A 367 17.63 9.64 -18.91
CA ASP A 367 18.36 10.90 -19.10
C ASP A 367 17.68 12.08 -18.44
N ALA A 368 16.35 12.10 -18.39
CA ALA A 368 15.59 13.10 -17.64
C ALA A 368 15.76 12.93 -16.12
N GLU A 369 15.69 11.70 -15.61
CA GLU A 369 15.88 11.38 -14.19
C GLU A 369 17.26 11.82 -13.70
N MET A 370 18.33 11.50 -14.44
CA MET A 370 19.69 11.91 -14.10
C MET A 370 19.88 13.44 -14.08
N ARG A 371 19.03 14.18 -14.82
CA ARG A 371 19.08 15.64 -14.92
C ARG A 371 18.25 16.35 -13.85
N TYR A 372 17.08 15.83 -13.52
CA TYR A 372 16.09 16.55 -12.72
C TYR A 372 15.95 16.02 -11.28
N VAL A 373 16.38 14.79 -11.00
CA VAL A 373 16.23 14.17 -9.68
C VAL A 373 17.52 14.29 -8.87
N ASN A 374 17.44 14.98 -7.73
CA ASN A 374 18.62 15.30 -6.91
C ASN A 374 19.27 14.06 -6.26
N ASN A 375 18.45 13.10 -5.81
CA ASN A 375 18.89 11.92 -5.05
C ASN A 375 18.77 10.60 -5.83
N CYS A 376 19.00 10.63 -7.15
CA CYS A 376 18.97 9.43 -7.97
C CYS A 376 20.24 8.57 -7.82
N ASN A 377 20.11 7.24 -7.91
CA ASN A 377 21.25 6.33 -7.95
C ASN A 377 21.87 6.33 -9.36
N LYS A 378 22.77 7.29 -9.62
CA LYS A 378 23.38 7.50 -10.95
C LYS A 378 24.11 6.27 -11.48
N THR A 379 24.73 5.46 -10.60
CA THR A 379 25.45 4.24 -11.00
C THR A 379 24.49 3.20 -11.57
N ASP A 380 23.39 2.94 -10.88
CA ASP A 380 22.34 2.01 -11.33
C ASP A 380 21.70 2.49 -12.65
N LEU A 381 21.43 3.79 -12.75
CA LEU A 381 20.89 4.39 -13.97
C LEU A 381 21.84 4.25 -15.16
N LEU A 382 23.15 4.48 -14.96
CA LEU A 382 24.15 4.34 -16.01
C LEU A 382 24.33 2.88 -16.45
N GLN A 383 24.34 1.94 -15.50
CA GLN A 383 24.36 0.52 -15.80
C GLN A 383 23.15 0.13 -16.64
N ARG A 384 21.95 0.53 -16.22
CA ARG A 384 20.73 0.26 -16.97
C ARG A 384 20.76 0.89 -18.37
N LYS A 385 21.28 2.11 -18.50
CA LYS A 385 21.44 2.79 -19.79
C LYS A 385 22.31 1.96 -20.75
N ASN A 386 23.43 1.43 -20.26
CA ASN A 386 24.33 0.57 -21.04
C ASN A 386 23.67 -0.75 -21.46
N GLU A 387 22.91 -1.39 -20.57
CA GLU A 387 22.14 -2.59 -20.89
C GLU A 387 21.14 -2.34 -22.03
N ILE A 388 20.42 -1.22 -21.99
CA ILE A 388 19.45 -0.87 -23.03
C ILE A 388 20.14 -0.61 -24.37
N TYR A 389 21.29 0.09 -24.38
CA TYR A 389 22.06 0.28 -25.60
C TYR A 389 22.47 -1.05 -26.24
N LYS A 390 22.94 -2.00 -25.42
CA LYS A 390 23.28 -3.34 -25.90
C LYS A 390 22.06 -4.04 -26.51
N MET A 391 20.91 -4.00 -25.85
CA MET A 391 19.65 -4.59 -26.35
C MET A 391 19.19 -3.96 -27.68
N ILE A 392 19.37 -2.65 -27.87
CA ILE A 392 19.01 -1.96 -29.12
C ILE A 392 19.96 -2.36 -30.26
N THR A 393 21.26 -2.46 -29.98
CA THR A 393 22.27 -2.86 -30.98
C THR A 393 22.07 -4.30 -31.43
N GLU A 394 21.87 -5.24 -30.49
CA GLU A 394 21.65 -6.66 -30.81
C GLU A 394 20.37 -6.89 -31.64
N LYS A 395 19.32 -6.08 -31.44
CA LYS A 395 18.08 -6.15 -32.24
C LYS A 395 18.21 -5.58 -33.66
N LYS A 396 19.28 -4.86 -33.98
CA LYS A 396 19.55 -4.34 -35.33
C LYS A 396 20.40 -5.29 -36.18
N GLU A 397 20.99 -6.31 -35.56
CA GLU A 397 21.85 -7.31 -36.21
C GLU A 397 21.08 -8.59 -36.63
N ILE A 398 19.76 -8.62 -36.38
CA ILE A 398 18.79 -9.66 -36.81
C ILE A 398 17.82 -8.99 -37.78
#